data_AF-A0A6P0II16-F1
#
_entry.id   AF-A0A6P0II16-F1
#
_cell.length_a   1.000
_cell.length_b   1.000
_cell.length_c   1.000
_cell.angle_alpha   90.00
_cell.angle_beta   90.00
_cell.angle_gamma   90.00
#
_symmetry.space_group_name_H-M   'P 1'
#
loop_
_entity.id
_entity.type
_entity.pdbx_description
1 polymer ?
#
loop_
_entity_poly.entity_id
_entity_poly.type
_entity_poly.pdbx_seq_one_letter_code
_entity_poly.pdbx_strand_id
1 'polypeptide(L)'
;MLDLTKIQSLAESYSPQELFAALVWQRRFNEFDGPEVITDLSKHRDLWASFLFTKPVFAPDEHGLSFGGLLDTLLAMANYRPMPDSSIIHFVAYPADTLYILAENQDTKVSQLIDLGKKWRADSVEVTDGTNEEYSYRLKRRLRYRYEGALWGDGIQRDRDAVVVCYWWD
;
A
#
# COMPACT_ATOMS: atom_id res chain seq x y z
N MET A 1 1.97 -17.60 -23.73
CA MET A 1 0.51 -17.72 -23.80
C MET A 1 -0.01 -17.84 -22.37
N LEU A 2 -1.09 -17.15 -22.02
CA LEU A 2 -1.63 -17.17 -20.65
C LEU A 2 -2.36 -18.50 -20.39
N ASP A 3 -2.12 -19.12 -19.23
CA ASP A 3 -2.86 -20.31 -18.79
C ASP A 3 -4.16 -19.87 -18.10
N LEU A 4 -5.27 -19.98 -18.82
CA LEU A 4 -6.58 -19.53 -18.34
C LEU A 4 -7.09 -20.30 -17.12
N THR A 5 -6.78 -21.60 -17.04
CA THR A 5 -7.22 -22.44 -15.91
C THR A 5 -6.53 -22.00 -14.63
N LYS A 6 -5.21 -21.72 -14.74
CA LYS A 6 -4.44 -21.18 -13.63
C LYS A 6 -4.94 -19.79 -13.21
N ILE A 7 -5.25 -18.91 -14.17
CA ILE A 7 -5.76 -17.56 -13.89
C ILE A 7 -7.10 -17.63 -13.15
N GLN A 8 -8.03 -18.48 -13.61
CA GLN A 8 -9.32 -18.66 -12.97
C GLN A 8 -9.15 -19.15 -11.53
N SER A 9 -8.33 -20.19 -11.33
CA SER A 9 -8.07 -20.72 -9.99
C SER A 9 -7.50 -19.66 -9.04
N LEU A 10 -6.58 -18.81 -9.51
CA LEU A 10 -6.02 -17.72 -8.71
C LEU A 10 -7.08 -16.65 -8.37
N ALA A 11 -7.91 -16.26 -9.34
CA ALA A 11 -8.96 -15.26 -9.15
C ALA A 11 -10.06 -15.72 -8.19
N GLU A 12 -10.37 -17.01 -8.17
CA GLU A 12 -11.33 -17.61 -7.24
C GLU A 12 -10.73 -17.80 -5.83
N SER A 13 -9.42 -18.04 -5.73
CA SER A 13 -8.76 -18.38 -4.46
C SER A 13 -8.25 -17.16 -3.68
N TYR A 14 -7.97 -16.05 -4.35
CA TYR A 14 -7.33 -14.89 -3.74
C TYR A 14 -8.03 -13.59 -4.10
N SER A 15 -8.24 -12.74 -3.10
CA SER A 15 -8.66 -11.37 -3.31
C SER A 15 -7.56 -10.54 -3.98
N PRO A 16 -7.91 -9.44 -4.68
CA PRO A 16 -6.92 -8.50 -5.22
C PRO A 16 -5.93 -8.01 -4.15
N GLN A 17 -6.40 -7.79 -2.92
CA GLN A 17 -5.55 -7.35 -1.80
C GLN A 17 -4.54 -8.41 -1.38
N GLU A 18 -4.89 -9.70 -1.43
CA GLU A 18 -3.96 -10.80 -1.12
C GLU A 18 -2.92 -10.99 -2.22
N LEU A 19 -3.31 -10.88 -3.49
CA LEU A 19 -2.37 -10.89 -4.60
C LEU A 19 -1.38 -9.73 -4.48
N PHE A 20 -1.87 -8.54 -4.13
CA PHE A 20 -1.03 -7.38 -3.90
C PHE A 20 -0.14 -7.55 -2.66
N ALA A 21 -0.66 -8.10 -1.56
CA ALA A 21 0.12 -8.43 -0.36
C ALA A 21 1.23 -9.43 -0.68
N ALA A 22 0.98 -10.42 -1.54
CA ALA A 22 1.99 -11.39 -1.95
C ALA A 22 3.15 -10.76 -2.75
N LEU A 23 2.88 -9.67 -3.48
CA LEU A 23 3.92 -8.88 -4.16
C LEU A 23 4.76 -8.07 -3.16
N VAL A 24 4.11 -7.43 -2.19
CA VAL A 24 4.78 -6.66 -1.12
C VAL A 24 5.58 -7.58 -0.19
N TRP A 25 5.06 -8.78 0.13
CA TRP A 25 5.74 -9.79 0.95
C TRP A 25 7.13 -10.15 0.42
N GLN A 26 7.37 -10.03 -0.88
CA GLN A 26 8.66 -10.39 -1.47
C GLN A 26 9.71 -9.29 -1.30
N ARG A 27 9.33 -8.12 -0.75
CA ARG A 27 10.15 -6.91 -0.76
C ARG A 27 10.94 -6.73 0.52
N ARG A 28 12.22 -6.42 0.34
CA ARG A 28 13.14 -5.95 1.38
C ARG A 28 14.06 -4.91 0.77
N PHE A 29 14.16 -3.76 1.41
CA PHE A 29 15.05 -2.66 1.03
C PHE A 29 15.17 -1.72 2.23
N ASN A 30 16.31 -1.06 2.40
CA ASN A 30 16.60 -0.21 3.57
C ASN A 30 16.18 -0.92 4.88
N GLU A 31 15.33 -0.28 5.69
CA GLU A 31 14.74 -0.87 6.91
C GLU A 31 13.37 -1.53 6.67
N PHE A 32 12.83 -1.48 5.45
CA PHE A 32 11.56 -2.10 5.09
C PHE A 32 11.68 -3.64 4.98
N ASP A 33 10.85 -4.35 5.74
CA ASP A 33 10.70 -5.82 5.68
C ASP A 33 9.25 -6.21 5.36
N GLY A 34 8.97 -6.50 4.09
CA GLY A 34 7.64 -6.86 3.59
C GLY A 34 6.97 -8.00 4.37
N PRO A 35 7.66 -9.12 4.65
CA PRO A 35 7.15 -10.20 5.50
C PRO A 35 6.67 -9.73 6.89
N GLU A 36 7.40 -8.84 7.55
CA GLU A 36 7.00 -8.29 8.85
C GLU A 36 5.73 -7.43 8.71
N VAL A 37 5.75 -6.48 7.77
CA VAL A 37 4.63 -5.56 7.51
C VAL A 37 3.35 -6.35 7.18
N ILE A 38 3.41 -7.29 6.23
CA ILE A 38 2.24 -8.06 5.81
C ILE A 38 1.77 -9.01 6.93
N THR A 39 2.69 -9.59 7.72
CA THR A 39 2.31 -10.40 8.88
C THR A 39 1.53 -9.58 9.90
N ASP A 40 1.98 -8.37 10.21
CA ASP A 40 1.29 -7.49 11.15
C ASP A 40 -0.07 -7.04 10.61
N LEU A 41 -0.14 -6.63 9.34
CA LEU A 41 -1.41 -6.29 8.68
C LEU A 41 -2.39 -7.46 8.69
N SER A 42 -1.91 -8.70 8.58
CA SER A 42 -2.75 -9.90 8.66
C SER A 42 -3.30 -10.17 10.06
N LYS A 43 -2.57 -9.80 11.12
CA LYS A 43 -2.96 -9.98 12.52
C LYS A 43 -3.89 -8.87 13.01
N HIS A 44 -3.77 -7.67 12.42
CA HIS A 44 -4.48 -6.46 12.83
C HIS A 44 -5.49 -6.00 11.76
N ARG A 45 -6.25 -6.93 11.19
CA ARG A 45 -7.24 -6.67 10.12
C ARG A 45 -8.34 -5.70 10.53
N ASP A 46 -8.59 -5.53 11.82
CA ASP A 46 -9.56 -4.60 12.38
C ASP A 46 -9.12 -3.12 12.29
N LEU A 47 -7.81 -2.88 12.13
CA LEU A 47 -7.25 -1.53 12.05
C LEU A 47 -7.43 -0.88 10.67
N TRP A 48 -7.66 -1.64 9.61
CA TRP A 48 -7.61 -1.14 8.24
C TRP A 48 -8.65 -1.77 7.31
N ALA A 49 -9.04 -1.02 6.28
CA ALA A 49 -9.99 -1.46 5.26
C ALA A 49 -9.29 -1.88 3.95
N SER A 50 -8.28 -1.12 3.53
CA SER A 50 -7.41 -1.47 2.39
C SER A 50 -6.02 -0.86 2.58
N PHE A 51 -5.02 -1.35 1.83
CA PHE A 51 -3.71 -0.72 1.75
C PHE A 51 -3.18 -0.70 0.32
N LEU A 52 -2.24 0.20 0.04
CA LEU A 52 -1.53 0.31 -1.22
C LEU A 52 -0.05 0.58 -0.94
N PHE A 53 0.83 -0.14 -1.63
CA PHE A 53 2.27 0.07 -1.55
C PHE A 53 2.77 0.52 -2.93
N THR A 54 3.26 1.75 -3.04
CA THR A 54 3.55 2.36 -4.34
C THR A 54 4.59 3.47 -4.21
N LYS A 55 4.98 4.05 -5.35
CA LYS A 55 5.65 5.36 -5.42
C LYS A 55 4.93 6.39 -4.54
N PRO A 56 5.65 7.33 -3.96
CA PRO A 56 4.99 8.38 -3.22
C PRO A 56 4.13 9.24 -4.13
N VAL A 57 2.89 9.42 -3.71
CA VAL A 57 1.87 10.21 -4.43
C VAL A 57 2.24 11.70 -4.50
N PHE A 58 3.15 12.15 -3.64
CA PHE A 58 3.60 13.54 -3.51
C PHE A 58 5.02 13.77 -4.02
N ALA A 59 5.67 12.75 -4.55
CA ALA A 59 6.98 12.91 -5.18
C ALA A 59 6.84 13.83 -6.42
N PRO A 60 7.89 14.60 -6.76
CA PRO A 60 7.87 15.50 -7.93
C PRO A 60 7.77 14.75 -9.28
N ASP A 61 7.73 13.42 -9.25
CA ASP A 61 7.51 12.58 -10.43
C ASP A 61 6.03 12.62 -10.85
N GLU A 62 5.66 13.62 -11.67
CA GLU A 62 4.33 13.76 -12.27
C GLU A 62 3.84 12.51 -13.02
N HIS A 63 4.77 11.61 -13.38
CA HIS A 63 4.49 10.37 -14.10
C HIS A 63 4.62 9.12 -13.24
N GLY A 64 4.95 9.23 -11.96
CA GLY A 64 5.14 8.09 -11.06
C GLY A 64 3.88 7.25 -10.88
N LEU A 65 2.71 7.91 -10.92
CA LEU A 65 1.39 7.27 -10.91
C LEU A 65 0.76 7.15 -12.31
N SER A 66 1.52 7.42 -13.37
CA SER A 66 1.09 7.12 -14.73
C SER A 66 0.91 5.60 -14.88
N PHE A 67 0.20 5.19 -15.92
CA PHE A 67 0.05 3.76 -16.23
C PHE A 67 1.41 3.06 -16.40
N GLY A 68 2.39 3.75 -17.00
CA GLY A 68 3.76 3.27 -17.12
C GLY A 68 4.44 3.13 -15.76
N GLY A 69 4.36 4.15 -14.90
CA GLY A 69 4.95 4.10 -13.57
C GLY A 69 4.36 3.01 -12.67
N LEU A 70 3.04 2.79 -12.75
CA LEU A 70 2.39 1.69 -12.04
C LEU A 70 2.83 0.32 -12.58
N LEU A 71 2.93 0.18 -13.91
CA LEU A 71 3.41 -1.05 -14.53
C LEU A 71 4.85 -1.35 -14.12
N ASP A 72 5.72 -0.34 -14.11
CA ASP A 72 7.11 -0.47 -13.68
C ASP A 72 7.19 -0.89 -12.21
N THR A 73 6.37 -0.32 -11.34
CA THR A 73 6.28 -0.74 -9.93
C THR A 73 5.80 -2.17 -9.78
N LEU A 74 4.75 -2.58 -10.50
CA LEU A 74 4.24 -3.95 -10.46
C LEU A 74 5.25 -4.97 -11.02
N LEU A 75 5.93 -4.63 -12.11
CA LEU A 75 6.99 -5.45 -12.69
C LEU A 75 8.18 -5.55 -11.76
N ALA A 76 8.60 -4.43 -11.16
CA ALA A 76 9.63 -4.42 -10.14
C ALA A 76 9.21 -5.34 -9.00
N MET A 77 7.94 -5.24 -8.52
CA MET A 77 7.29 -6.03 -7.48
C MET A 77 7.11 -7.53 -7.77
N ALA A 78 6.97 -7.93 -9.02
CA ALA A 78 6.84 -9.32 -9.41
C ALA A 78 8.19 -10.01 -9.66
N ASN A 79 9.22 -9.25 -10.07
CA ASN A 79 10.47 -9.80 -10.57
C ASN A 79 11.63 -9.83 -9.57
N TYR A 80 11.47 -9.28 -8.36
CA TYR A 80 12.52 -9.42 -7.34
C TYR A 80 12.55 -10.84 -6.84
N ARG A 81 13.73 -11.41 -6.90
CA ARG A 81 14.04 -12.65 -6.21
C ARG A 81 15.01 -12.28 -5.09
N PRO A 82 14.79 -12.75 -3.86
CA PRO A 82 15.77 -12.58 -2.79
C PRO A 82 17.14 -13.03 -3.32
N MET A 83 18.07 -12.09 -3.42
CA MET A 83 19.43 -12.42 -3.83
C MET A 83 20.12 -13.12 -2.66
N PRO A 84 20.92 -14.18 -2.90
CA PRO A 84 21.75 -14.77 -1.87
C PRO A 84 22.67 -13.71 -1.26
N ASP A 85 22.95 -13.82 0.04
CA ASP A 85 23.84 -12.91 0.80
C ASP A 85 25.24 -12.76 0.16
N SER A 86 25.64 -13.71 -0.69
CA SER A 86 26.89 -13.69 -1.44
C SER A 86 26.90 -12.78 -2.68
N SER A 87 25.79 -12.10 -2.99
CA SER A 87 25.67 -11.31 -4.22
C SER A 87 26.36 -9.95 -4.07
N ILE A 88 27.31 -9.64 -4.94
CA ILE A 88 28.16 -8.43 -4.86
C ILE A 88 27.40 -7.15 -5.24
N ILE A 89 26.28 -7.27 -5.97
CA ILE A 89 25.46 -6.13 -6.42
C ILE A 89 24.07 -6.29 -5.79
N HIS A 90 23.77 -5.46 -4.78
CA HIS A 90 22.47 -5.41 -4.10
C HIS A 90 21.53 -4.32 -4.63
N PHE A 91 21.90 -3.62 -5.70
CA PHE A 91 21.16 -2.46 -6.18
C PHE A 91 20.27 -2.80 -7.37
N VAL A 92 19.02 -3.16 -7.09
CA VAL A 92 17.92 -2.98 -8.04
C VAL A 92 17.18 -1.73 -7.58
N ALA A 93 17.27 -0.64 -8.33
CA ALA A 93 16.52 0.57 -8.03
C ALA A 93 15.03 0.21 -7.92
N TYR A 94 14.49 0.30 -6.72
CA TYR A 94 13.12 -0.09 -6.45
C TYR A 94 12.25 1.17 -6.49
N PRO A 95 11.23 1.22 -7.36
CA PRO A 95 10.51 2.46 -7.64
C PRO A 95 9.49 2.86 -6.57
N ALA A 96 9.25 2.03 -5.55
CA ALA A 96 8.19 2.22 -4.57
C ALA A 96 8.71 2.08 -3.14
N ASP A 97 8.36 3.01 -2.29
CA ASP A 97 8.92 3.17 -0.94
C ASP A 97 7.84 3.63 0.06
N THR A 98 6.58 3.70 -0.38
CA THR A 98 5.51 4.32 0.39
C THR A 98 4.34 3.36 0.56
N LEU A 99 3.96 3.11 1.82
CA LEU A 99 2.75 2.38 2.19
C LEU A 99 1.64 3.37 2.56
N TYR A 100 0.46 3.17 2.00
CA TYR A 100 -0.77 3.87 2.34
C TYR A 100 -1.76 2.88 2.95
N ILE A 101 -2.29 3.19 4.13
CA ILE A 101 -3.33 2.40 4.80
C ILE A 101 -4.60 3.25 4.90
N LEU A 102 -5.71 2.73 4.38
CA LEU A 102 -7.04 3.29 4.58
C LEU A 102 -7.63 2.71 5.87
N ALA A 103 -7.97 3.58 6.82
CA ALA A 103 -8.52 3.21 8.10
C ALA A 103 -9.71 4.10 8.49
N GLU A 104 -10.49 3.61 9.45
CA GLU A 104 -11.53 4.41 10.10
C GLU A 104 -10.88 5.48 10.99
N ASN A 105 -11.42 6.69 10.97
CA ASN A 105 -10.94 7.80 11.79
C ASN A 105 -11.34 7.59 13.25
N GLN A 106 -10.58 6.76 13.95
CA GLN A 106 -10.78 6.43 15.35
C GLN A 106 -9.42 6.48 16.06
N ASP A 107 -9.30 7.31 17.09
CA ASP A 107 -8.04 7.58 17.80
C ASP A 107 -7.27 6.31 18.18
N THR A 108 -7.97 5.29 18.69
CA THR A 108 -7.35 4.03 19.10
C THR A 108 -6.78 3.23 17.93
N LYS A 109 -7.42 3.26 16.75
CA LYS A 109 -6.92 2.62 15.54
C LYS A 109 -5.74 3.40 14.97
N VAL A 110 -5.88 4.72 14.88
CA VAL A 110 -4.82 5.61 14.39
C VAL A 110 -3.56 5.50 15.24
N SER A 111 -3.69 5.51 16.57
CA SER A 111 -2.55 5.35 17.48
C SER A 111 -1.83 4.02 17.26
N GLN A 112 -2.56 2.91 17.12
CA GLN A 112 -1.95 1.60 16.86
C GLN A 112 -1.25 1.54 15.51
N LEU A 113 -1.84 2.16 14.48
CA LEU A 113 -1.23 2.28 13.15
C LEU A 113 0.06 3.12 13.19
N ILE A 114 0.12 4.17 14.01
CA ILE A 114 1.35 4.95 14.24
C ILE A 114 2.42 4.09 14.93
N ASP A 115 2.04 3.31 15.94
CA ASP A 115 2.98 2.43 16.65
C ASP A 115 3.52 1.31 15.76
N LEU A 116 2.71 0.77 14.85
CA LEU A 116 3.17 -0.13 13.80
C LEU A 116 4.22 0.51 12.91
N GLY A 117 4.07 1.79 12.55
CA GLY A 117 5.08 2.52 11.76
C GLY A 117 6.45 2.58 12.46
N LYS A 118 6.46 2.78 13.78
CA LYS A 118 7.70 2.72 14.57
C LYS A 118 8.32 1.32 14.55
N LYS A 119 7.49 0.28 14.71
CA LYS A 119 7.93 -1.11 14.65
C LYS A 119 8.56 -1.44 13.29
N TRP A 120 7.91 -1.00 12.21
CA TRP A 120 8.39 -1.19 10.83
C TRP A 120 9.51 -0.24 10.43
N ARG A 121 10.01 0.57 11.37
CA ARG A 121 11.12 1.51 11.15
C ARG A 121 10.88 2.42 9.93
N ALA A 122 9.65 2.89 9.77
CA ALA A 122 9.35 3.92 8.78
C ALA A 122 10.04 5.23 9.18
N ASP A 123 10.64 5.92 8.21
CA ASP A 123 11.32 7.20 8.45
C ASP A 123 10.31 8.29 8.82
N SER A 124 9.13 8.23 8.22
CA SER A 124 8.02 9.11 8.56
C SER A 124 6.68 8.38 8.54
N VAL A 125 5.77 8.84 9.40
CA VAL A 125 4.38 8.42 9.45
C VAL A 125 3.49 9.65 9.42
N GLU A 126 2.66 9.78 8.41
CA GLU A 126 1.73 10.89 8.23
C GLU A 126 0.28 10.42 8.27
N VAL A 127 -0.57 11.12 9.01
CA VAL A 127 -2.02 10.86 9.04
C VAL A 127 -2.74 11.98 8.30
N THR A 128 -3.61 11.64 7.36
CA THR A 128 -4.42 12.64 6.67
C THR A 128 -5.89 12.26 6.68
N ASP A 129 -6.72 13.21 7.11
CA ASP A 129 -8.18 13.16 7.04
C ASP A 129 -8.72 14.08 5.92
N GLY A 130 -10.05 14.13 5.79
CA GLY A 130 -10.73 15.00 4.82
C GLY A 130 -10.77 16.49 5.20
N THR A 131 -10.29 16.87 6.39
CA THR A 131 -10.42 18.23 6.96
C THR A 131 -9.10 19.00 6.99
N ASN A 132 -7.98 18.36 6.68
CA ASN A 132 -6.70 19.03 6.59
C ASN A 132 -6.64 19.95 5.35
N GLU A 133 -6.94 21.24 5.54
CA GLU A 133 -7.03 22.27 4.49
C GLU A 133 -5.68 22.62 3.85
N GLU A 134 -4.55 22.22 4.45
CA GLU A 134 -3.24 22.70 4.01
C GLU A 134 -2.54 21.84 2.95
N TYR A 135 -3.04 20.64 2.59
CA TYR A 135 -2.27 19.71 1.73
C TYR A 135 -3.10 18.77 0.81
N SER A 136 -4.40 19.01 0.64
CA SER A 136 -5.37 17.96 0.25
C SER A 136 -6.12 18.13 -1.09
N TYR A 137 -5.91 19.21 -1.85
CA TYR A 137 -7.00 19.65 -2.73
C TYR A 137 -7.25 18.87 -4.04
N ARG A 138 -6.39 17.95 -4.52
CA ARG A 138 -6.66 17.29 -5.84
C ARG A 138 -6.48 15.79 -5.92
N LEU A 139 -5.43 15.19 -5.34
CA LEU A 139 -5.19 13.76 -5.52
C LEU A 139 -5.84 12.87 -4.46
N LYS A 140 -5.74 13.24 -3.17
CA LYS A 140 -6.40 12.51 -2.07
C LYS A 140 -7.92 12.48 -2.23
N ARG A 141 -8.53 13.59 -2.66
CA ARG A 141 -9.97 13.67 -2.98
C ARG A 141 -10.37 12.77 -4.16
N ARG A 142 -9.51 12.63 -5.18
CA ARG A 142 -9.75 11.74 -6.34
C ARG A 142 -9.56 10.27 -6.00
N LEU A 143 -8.55 9.92 -5.22
CA LEU A 143 -8.33 8.56 -4.74
C LEU A 143 -9.47 8.14 -3.82
N ARG A 144 -9.83 8.98 -2.84
CA ARG A 144 -11.00 8.78 -1.96
C ARG A 144 -12.27 8.55 -2.76
N TYR A 145 -12.63 9.45 -3.67
CA TYR A 145 -13.83 9.31 -4.51
C TYR A 145 -13.83 8.02 -5.35
N ARG A 146 -12.67 7.61 -5.87
CA ARG A 146 -12.55 6.38 -6.68
C ARG A 146 -12.59 5.10 -5.84
N TYR A 147 -12.04 5.10 -4.63
CA TYR A 147 -12.12 3.97 -3.72
C TYR A 147 -13.50 3.86 -3.07
N GLU A 148 -14.11 4.97 -2.67
CA GLU A 148 -15.49 5.01 -2.17
C GLU A 148 -16.48 4.54 -3.25
N GLY A 149 -16.38 5.04 -4.48
CA GLY A 149 -17.26 4.60 -5.58
C GLY A 149 -17.13 3.12 -5.95
N ALA A 150 -16.00 2.48 -5.65
CA ALA A 150 -15.77 1.06 -5.91
C ALA A 150 -16.19 0.15 -4.74
N LEU A 151 -16.26 0.68 -3.51
CA LEU A 151 -16.64 -0.05 -2.30
C LEU A 151 -18.16 0.00 -2.05
N TRP A 152 -18.84 1.08 -2.45
CA TRP A 152 -20.24 1.33 -2.13
C TRP A 152 -21.17 1.05 -3.32
N GLY A 153 -21.44 -0.24 -3.59
CA GLY A 153 -22.70 -0.62 -4.26
C GLY A 153 -23.91 -0.28 -3.37
N ASP A 154 -25.13 -0.25 -3.94
CA ASP A 154 -26.42 0.25 -3.39
C ASP A 154 -26.80 -0.25 -1.97
N GLY A 155 -26.04 0.17 -0.96
CA GLY A 155 -26.23 -0.22 0.43
C GLY A 155 -25.66 0.86 1.33
N ILE A 156 -26.56 1.59 1.98
CA ILE A 156 -26.28 2.66 2.95
C ILE A 156 -25.47 2.06 4.12
N GLN A 157 -24.14 2.10 4.05
CA GLN A 157 -23.33 2.05 5.26
C GLN A 157 -23.25 3.48 5.81
N ARG A 158 -23.54 3.61 7.11
CA ARG A 158 -23.42 4.87 7.85
C ARG A 158 -22.06 5.51 7.56
N ASP A 159 -22.06 6.78 7.19
CA ASP A 159 -20.85 7.59 6.97
C ASP A 159 -19.88 7.39 8.15
N ARG A 160 -18.82 6.62 7.94
CA ARG A 160 -17.69 6.50 8.85
C ARG A 160 -16.58 7.38 8.29
N ASP A 161 -16.14 8.35 9.08
CA ASP A 161 -15.00 9.17 8.71
C ASP A 161 -13.76 8.28 8.50
N ALA A 162 -12.98 8.60 7.47
CA ALA A 162 -11.83 7.80 7.07
C ALA A 162 -10.56 8.64 7.10
N VAL A 163 -9.45 7.97 7.41
CA VAL A 163 -8.10 8.52 7.37
C VAL A 163 -7.22 7.66 6.47
N VAL A 164 -6.21 8.29 5.87
CA VAL A 164 -5.10 7.61 5.24
C VAL A 164 -3.88 7.79 6.12
N VAL A 165 -3.31 6.69 6.59
CA VAL A 165 -2.01 6.65 7.28
C VAL A 165 -0.95 6.28 6.26
N CYS A 166 0.08 7.10 6.15
CA CYS A 166 1.14 6.98 5.15
C CYS A 166 2.47 6.73 5.83
N TYR A 167 3.24 5.76 5.32
CA TYR A 167 4.55 5.35 5.83
C TYR A 167 5.56 5.43 4.70
N TRP A 168 6.73 6.00 4.96
CA TRP A 168 7.80 6.19 3.97
C TRP A 168 9.11 5.58 4.45
N TRP A 169 9.89 5.06 3.50
CA TRP A 169 11.24 4.52 3.71
C TRP A 169 12.19 5.05 2.63
N ASP A 170 13.07 6.01 2.94
CA ASP A 170 14.09 6.56 2.02
C ASP A 170 15.32 5.65 1.91
#